data_AF-E3HE83-F1
#
_entry.id   AF-E3HE83-F1
#
_cell.length_a   1.000
_cell.length_b   1.000
_cell.length_c   1.000
_cell.angle_alpha   90.00
_cell.angle_beta   90.00
_cell.angle_gamma   90.00
#
_symmetry.space_group_name_H-M   'P 1'
#
loop_
_entity.id
_entity.type
_entity.pdbx_description
1 polymer ?
#
loop_
_entity_poly.entity_id
_entity_poly.type
_entity_poly.pdbx_seq_one_letter_code
_entity_poly.pdbx_strand_id
1 'polypeptide(L)'
;MLDEILRFLLEIVFTLFGAALIARAWMHAIRLHPFNPLSRFIYQVTNWLVLPLRKIIPASNKIDWTSLVAVWLSALIYLVLVWLVAIGALIPVEYLPKAMGSALIMAIKWALNLVVWLTLIQAVLSWVNPMAPMMPLLQALTAPMLDPIRRLLPRTAIDFSPLVLLIVAQVLLMVLSNISQRMMGL
;
A
#
# COMPACT_ATOMS: atom_id res chain seq x y z
N MET A 1 21.50 -18.05 1.93
CA MET A 1 21.57 -17.77 0.47
C MET A 1 20.26 -18.07 -0.25
N LEU A 2 19.83 -19.33 -0.42
CA LEU A 2 18.58 -19.62 -1.14
C LEU A 2 17.34 -19.04 -0.43
N ASP A 3 17.26 -19.18 0.90
CA ASP A 3 16.13 -18.63 1.68
C ASP A 3 16.05 -17.11 1.61
N GLU A 4 17.19 -16.42 1.56
CA GLU A 4 17.26 -14.96 1.43
C GLU A 4 16.76 -14.51 0.06
N ILE A 5 17.16 -15.22 -1.01
CA ILE A 5 16.68 -14.97 -2.37
C ILE A 5 15.18 -15.19 -2.44
N LEU A 6 14.66 -16.30 -1.89
CA LEU A 6 13.22 -16.57 -1.87
C LEU A 6 12.43 -15.51 -1.09
N ARG A 7 12.89 -15.11 0.09
CA ARG A 7 12.25 -14.04 0.87
C ARG A 7 12.24 -12.71 0.12
N PHE A 8 13.35 -12.35 -0.52
CA PHE A 8 13.45 -11.15 -1.34
C PHE A 8 12.49 -11.16 -2.53
N LEU A 9 12.40 -12.28 -3.25
CA LEU A 9 11.46 -12.44 -4.36
C LEU A 9 10.00 -12.35 -3.88
N LEU A 10 9.68 -13.02 -2.76
CA LEU A 10 8.36 -12.91 -2.14
C LEU A 10 8.07 -11.47 -1.76
N GLU A 11 9.01 -10.77 -1.13
CA GLU A 11 8.86 -9.37 -0.74
C GLU A 11 8.55 -8.49 -1.95
N ILE A 12 9.33 -8.59 -3.04
CA ILE A 12 9.07 -7.80 -4.26
C ILE A 12 7.69 -8.11 -4.83
N VAL A 13 7.36 -9.38 -5.02
CA VAL A 13 6.10 -9.77 -5.66
C VAL A 13 4.90 -9.29 -4.83
N PHE A 14 4.91 -9.55 -3.52
CA PHE A 14 3.79 -9.19 -2.65
C PHE A 14 3.72 -7.69 -2.34
N THR A 15 4.84 -6.98 -2.23
CA THR A 15 4.83 -5.53 -2.06
C THR A 15 4.28 -4.82 -3.28
N LEU A 16 4.70 -5.20 -4.50
CA LEU A 16 4.18 -4.64 -5.74
C LEU A 16 2.71 -5.00 -5.96
N PHE A 17 2.34 -6.25 -5.73
CA PHE A 17 0.95 -6.69 -5.88
C PHE A 17 0.03 -6.06 -4.82
N GLY A 18 0.47 -6.00 -3.57
CA GLY A 18 -0.22 -5.31 -2.49
C GLY A 18 -0.39 -3.82 -2.80
N ALA A 19 0.65 -3.15 -3.28
CA ALA A 19 0.58 -1.77 -3.74
C ALA A 19 -0.44 -1.58 -4.87
N ALA A 20 -0.52 -2.50 -5.84
CA ALA A 20 -1.52 -2.45 -6.91
C ALA A 20 -2.96 -2.59 -6.38
N LEU A 21 -3.20 -3.50 -5.44
CA LEU A 21 -4.51 -3.67 -4.79
C LEU A 21 -4.90 -2.44 -3.94
N ILE A 22 -3.96 -1.86 -3.21
CA ILE A 22 -4.20 -0.63 -2.45
C ILE A 22 -4.46 0.55 -3.39
N ALA A 23 -3.67 0.68 -4.45
CA ALA A 23 -3.87 1.72 -5.45
C ALA A 23 -5.25 1.58 -6.12
N ARG A 24 -5.72 0.34 -6.39
CA ARG A 24 -7.10 0.10 -6.85
C ARG A 24 -8.14 0.63 -5.88
N ALA A 25 -8.03 0.29 -4.61
CA ALA A 25 -8.95 0.77 -3.58
C ALA A 25 -8.91 2.31 -3.45
N TRP A 26 -7.72 2.89 -3.53
CA TRP A 26 -7.51 4.33 -3.45
C TRP A 26 -8.09 5.09 -4.64
N MET A 27 -7.83 4.62 -5.87
CA MET A 27 -8.41 5.19 -7.10
C MET A 27 -9.94 5.16 -7.07
N HIS A 28 -10.53 4.10 -6.53
CA HIS A 28 -11.97 4.03 -6.30
C HIS A 28 -12.44 5.07 -5.29
N ALA A 29 -11.71 5.24 -4.18
CA ALA A 29 -12.05 6.20 -3.13
C ALA A 29 -12.02 7.66 -3.60
N ILE A 30 -11.02 8.03 -4.40
CA ILE A 30 -10.89 9.39 -4.97
C ILE A 30 -11.70 9.57 -6.26
N ARG A 31 -12.43 8.54 -6.71
CA ARG A 31 -13.23 8.51 -7.95
C ARG A 31 -12.41 8.87 -9.19
N LEU A 32 -11.20 8.33 -9.28
CA LEU A 32 -10.34 8.53 -10.44
C LEU A 32 -10.99 7.93 -11.70
N HIS A 33 -10.91 8.64 -12.82
CA HIS A 33 -11.55 8.21 -14.06
C HIS A 33 -10.98 6.86 -14.55
N PRO A 34 -11.81 5.82 -14.79
CA PRO A 34 -11.35 4.47 -15.11
C PRO A 34 -10.49 4.34 -16.37
N PHE A 35 -10.62 5.30 -17.30
CA PHE A 35 -9.96 5.25 -18.60
C PHE A 35 -8.48 5.67 -18.56
N ASN A 36 -7.96 6.10 -17.40
CA ASN A 36 -6.54 6.41 -17.22
C ASN A 36 -5.68 5.14 -17.45
N PRO A 37 -4.55 5.22 -18.18
CA PRO A 37 -3.65 4.08 -18.40
C PRO A 37 -3.23 3.35 -17.12
N LEU A 38 -2.93 4.07 -16.04
CA LEU A 38 -2.54 3.47 -14.76
C LEU A 38 -3.70 2.66 -14.15
N SER A 39 -4.92 3.21 -14.20
CA SER A 39 -6.11 2.51 -13.72
C SER A 39 -6.33 1.22 -14.49
N ARG A 40 -6.26 1.25 -15.83
CA ARG A 40 -6.41 0.04 -16.66
C ARG A 40 -5.38 -1.03 -16.31
N PHE A 41 -4.11 -0.64 -16.15
CA PHE A 41 -3.04 -1.55 -15.76
C PHE A 41 -3.32 -2.22 -14.39
N ILE A 42 -3.66 -1.40 -13.39
CA ILE A 42 -3.99 -1.91 -12.05
C ILE A 42 -5.18 -2.86 -12.10
N TYR A 43 -6.26 -2.50 -12.80
CA TYR A 43 -7.42 -3.39 -12.95
C TYR A 43 -7.04 -4.70 -13.65
N GLN A 44 -6.23 -4.64 -14.71
CA GLN A 44 -5.76 -5.83 -15.44
C GLN A 44 -4.99 -6.79 -14.54
N VAL A 45 -4.05 -6.27 -13.74
CA VAL A 45 -3.21 -7.09 -12.85
C VAL A 45 -3.97 -7.64 -11.64
N THR A 46 -5.03 -6.95 -11.18
CA THR A 46 -5.72 -7.30 -9.92
C THR A 46 -7.09 -7.97 -10.11
N ASN A 47 -7.70 -7.87 -11.30
CA ASN A 47 -9.08 -8.34 -11.53
C ASN A 47 -9.26 -9.85 -11.30
N TRP A 48 -8.26 -10.67 -11.64
CA TRP A 48 -8.33 -12.12 -11.46
C TRP A 48 -8.54 -12.51 -9.98
N LEU A 49 -8.04 -11.70 -9.03
CA LEU A 49 -8.25 -11.90 -7.59
C LEU A 49 -9.49 -11.17 -7.08
N VAL A 50 -9.69 -9.92 -7.50
CA VAL A 50 -10.77 -9.07 -6.95
C VAL A 50 -12.16 -9.47 -7.46
N LEU A 51 -12.31 -9.86 -8.73
CA LEU A 51 -13.63 -10.19 -9.30
C LEU A 51 -14.25 -11.45 -8.67
N PRO A 52 -13.52 -12.55 -8.41
CA PRO A 52 -14.05 -13.67 -7.64
C PRO A 52 -14.49 -13.27 -6.23
N LEU A 53 -13.68 -12.49 -5.52
CA LEU A 53 -14.01 -12.01 -4.17
C LEU A 53 -15.24 -11.08 -4.17
N ARG A 54 -15.45 -10.34 -5.26
CA ARG A 54 -16.58 -9.43 -5.42
C ARG A 54 -17.93 -10.15 -5.46
N LYS A 55 -17.94 -11.46 -5.74
CA LYS A 55 -19.15 -12.29 -5.67
C LYS A 55 -19.64 -12.49 -4.23
N ILE A 56 -18.73 -12.40 -3.24
CA ILE A 56 -19.02 -12.62 -1.82
C ILE A 56 -19.15 -11.28 -1.10
N ILE A 57 -18.26 -10.33 -1.40
CA ILE A 57 -18.16 -9.05 -0.70
C ILE A 57 -18.45 -7.92 -1.69
N PRO A 58 -19.62 -7.25 -1.62
CA PRO A 58 -19.95 -6.16 -2.51
C PRO A 58 -19.08 -4.93 -2.24
N ALA A 59 -18.79 -4.16 -3.29
CA ALA A 59 -18.15 -2.86 -3.16
C ALA A 59 -19.17 -1.80 -2.70
N SER A 60 -18.75 -0.84 -1.86
CA SER A 60 -19.60 0.29 -1.50
C SER A 60 -19.39 1.47 -2.46
N ASN A 61 -20.27 2.48 -2.41
CA ASN A 61 -20.18 3.68 -3.26
C ASN A 61 -18.96 4.58 -2.98
N LYS A 62 -18.25 4.37 -1.86
CA LYS A 62 -17.06 5.17 -1.48
C LYS A 62 -15.80 4.32 -1.38
N ILE A 63 -15.91 3.13 -0.79
CA ILE A 63 -14.76 2.26 -0.49
C ILE A 63 -14.95 0.92 -1.20
N ASP A 64 -13.92 0.49 -1.92
CA ASP A 64 -13.84 -0.85 -2.52
C ASP A 64 -13.40 -1.88 -1.47
N TRP A 65 -14.36 -2.32 -0.64
CA TRP A 65 -14.15 -3.32 0.41
C TRP A 65 -13.56 -4.62 -0.14
N THR A 66 -13.96 -5.01 -1.34
CA THR A 66 -13.42 -6.20 -2.01
C THR A 66 -11.91 -6.09 -2.19
N SER A 67 -11.42 -4.92 -2.64
CA SER A 67 -9.99 -4.69 -2.80
C SER A 67 -9.25 -4.66 -1.46
N LEU A 68 -9.83 -4.05 -0.41
CA LEU A 68 -9.22 -4.04 0.93
C LEU A 68 -9.08 -5.45 1.52
N VAL A 69 -10.11 -6.29 1.35
CA VAL A 69 -10.04 -7.70 1.77
C VAL A 69 -8.99 -8.45 0.94
N ALA A 70 -8.89 -8.18 -0.36
CA ALA A 70 -7.84 -8.78 -1.19
C ALA A 70 -6.42 -8.36 -0.74
N VAL A 71 -6.22 -7.11 -0.30
CA VAL A 71 -4.94 -6.65 0.29
C VAL A 71 -4.63 -7.45 1.55
N TRP A 72 -5.59 -7.56 2.47
CA TRP A 72 -5.40 -8.29 3.72
C TRP A 72 -5.12 -9.78 3.49
N LEU A 73 -5.85 -10.43 2.58
CA LEU A 73 -5.58 -11.81 2.19
C LEU A 73 -4.19 -11.99 1.57
N SER A 74 -3.78 -11.06 0.70
CA SER A 74 -2.45 -11.10 0.10
C SER A 74 -1.35 -10.93 1.15
N ALA A 75 -1.57 -10.06 2.14
CA ALA A 75 -0.65 -9.88 3.26
C ALA A 75 -0.58 -11.13 4.16
N LEU A 76 -1.71 -11.80 4.39
CA LEU A 76 -1.75 -13.05 5.15
C LEU A 76 -0.98 -14.16 4.42
N ILE A 77 -1.21 -14.32 3.12
CA ILE A 77 -0.49 -15.29 2.28
C ILE A 77 1.01 -14.98 2.30
N TYR A 78 1.40 -13.71 2.14
CA TYR A 78 2.80 -13.30 2.23
C TYR A 78 3.44 -13.73 3.55
N LEU A 79 2.80 -13.46 4.69
CA LEU A 79 3.32 -13.83 6.01
C LEU A 79 3.45 -15.35 6.18
N VAL A 80 2.47 -16.12 5.70
CA VAL A 80 2.51 -17.59 5.72
C VAL A 80 3.67 -18.11 4.89
N LEU A 81 3.89 -17.58 3.69
CA LEU A 81 4.98 -18.00 2.82
C LEU A 81 6.34 -17.62 3.39
N VAL A 82 6.49 -16.42 3.95
CA VAL A 82 7.73 -16.01 4.61
C VAL A 82 8.03 -16.88 5.83
N TRP A 83 7.02 -17.23 6.63
CA TRP A 83 7.17 -18.16 7.74
C TRP A 83 7.58 -19.55 7.27
N LEU A 84 6.96 -20.06 6.21
CA LEU A 84 7.28 -21.36 5.64
C LEU A 84 8.72 -21.42 5.12
N VAL A 85 9.18 -20.38 4.43
CA VAL A 85 10.59 -20.26 4.00
C VAL A 85 11.53 -20.11 5.20
N ALA A 86 11.08 -19.49 6.29
CA ALA A 86 11.89 -19.27 7.48
C ALA A 86 12.12 -20.52 8.32
N ILE A 87 11.06 -21.30 8.54
CA ILE A 87 11.04 -22.39 9.52
C ILE A 87 10.97 -23.76 8.82
N GLY A 88 10.52 -23.81 7.57
CA GLY A 88 10.28 -25.06 6.85
C GLY A 88 9.01 -25.78 7.28
N ALA A 89 8.14 -25.13 8.06
CA ALA A 89 6.88 -25.70 8.56
C ALA A 89 5.72 -24.69 8.46
N LEU A 90 4.49 -25.21 8.44
CA LEU A 90 3.29 -24.38 8.51
C LEU A 90 3.18 -23.69 9.87
N ILE A 91 2.49 -22.54 9.89
CA ILE A 91 2.19 -21.82 11.13
C ILE A 91 1.33 -22.72 12.03
N PRO A 92 1.74 -23.01 13.28
CA PRO A 92 0.89 -23.76 14.20
C PRO A 92 -0.42 -22.99 14.46
N VAL A 93 -1.53 -23.72 14.59
CA VAL A 93 -2.89 -23.13 14.67
C VAL A 93 -3.01 -22.10 15.80
N GLU A 94 -2.25 -22.27 16.88
CA GLU A 94 -2.18 -21.35 18.03
C GLU A 94 -1.69 -19.94 17.66
N TYR A 95 -0.86 -19.82 16.63
CA TYR A 95 -0.33 -18.53 16.15
C TYR A 95 -1.21 -17.90 15.06
N LEU A 96 -2.24 -18.59 14.58
CA LEU A 96 -3.09 -18.11 13.48
C LEU A 96 -3.77 -16.76 13.79
N PRO A 97 -4.32 -16.51 15.00
CA PRO A 97 -4.88 -15.19 15.32
C PRO A 97 -3.84 -14.06 15.28
N LYS A 98 -2.60 -14.34 15.72
CA LYS A 98 -1.49 -13.38 15.65
C LYS A 98 -1.07 -13.12 14.19
N ALA A 99 -1.08 -14.15 13.34
CA ALA A 99 -0.85 -14.03 11.91
C ALA A 99 -1.91 -13.16 11.22
N MET A 100 -3.18 -13.33 11.56
CA MET A 100 -4.28 -12.51 11.02
C MET A 100 -4.16 -11.03 11.42
N GLY A 101 -3.81 -10.74 12.68
CA GLY A 101 -3.58 -9.38 13.15
C GLY A 101 -2.34 -8.72 12.52
N SER A 102 -1.24 -9.47 12.39
CA SER A 102 -0.05 -8.97 11.71
C SER A 102 -0.25 -8.77 10.20
N ALA A 103 -1.10 -9.55 9.54
CA ALA A 103 -1.48 -9.33 8.15
C ALA A 103 -2.19 -7.97 7.96
N LEU A 104 -3.01 -7.54 8.94
CA LEU A 104 -3.61 -6.21 8.91
C LEU A 104 -2.55 -5.11 9.04
N ILE A 105 -1.60 -5.27 9.96
CA ILE A 105 -0.49 -4.32 10.11
C ILE A 105 0.35 -4.27 8.82
N MET A 106 0.63 -5.42 8.20
CA MET A 106 1.37 -5.50 6.95
C MET A 106 0.64 -4.80 5.80
N ALA A 107 -0.68 -4.98 5.68
CA ALA A 107 -1.50 -4.25 4.71
C ALA A 107 -1.40 -2.72 4.90
N ILE A 108 -1.44 -2.24 6.14
CA ILE A 108 -1.25 -0.81 6.45
C ILE A 108 0.16 -0.35 6.10
N LYS A 109 1.19 -1.15 6.40
CA LYS A 109 2.58 -0.86 6.01
C LYS A 109 2.74 -0.74 4.50
N TRP A 110 2.12 -1.62 3.70
CA TRP A 110 2.13 -1.50 2.24
C TRP A 110 1.42 -0.22 1.78
N ALA A 111 0.33 0.19 2.44
CA ALA A 111 -0.37 1.42 2.10
C ALA A 111 0.49 2.66 2.39
N LEU A 112 1.14 2.71 3.55
CA LEU A 112 2.07 3.80 3.89
C LEU A 112 3.27 3.83 2.95
N ASN A 113 3.83 2.68 2.58
CA ASN A 113 4.91 2.63 1.59
C ASN A 113 4.46 3.17 0.22
N LEU A 114 3.25 2.82 -0.23
CA LEU A 114 2.70 3.40 -1.46
C LEU A 114 2.57 4.92 -1.36
N VAL A 115 2.11 5.45 -0.21
CA VAL A 115 2.04 6.90 0.04
C VAL A 115 3.42 7.54 -0.01
N VAL A 116 4.42 6.93 0.62
CA VAL A 116 5.82 7.40 0.59
C VAL A 116 6.32 7.47 -0.85
N TRP A 117 6.17 6.41 -1.63
CA TRP A 117 6.64 6.37 -3.01
C TRP A 117 5.91 7.36 -3.92
N LEU A 118 4.58 7.46 -3.83
CA LEU A 118 3.81 8.44 -4.62
C LEU A 118 4.24 9.88 -4.29
N THR A 119 4.42 10.17 -3.01
CA THR A 119 4.82 11.51 -2.53
C THR A 119 6.25 11.84 -2.97
N LEU A 120 7.18 10.88 -2.86
CA LEU A 120 8.55 11.04 -3.33
C LEU A 120 8.61 11.31 -4.83
N ILE A 121 7.93 10.48 -5.65
CA ILE A 121 7.92 10.65 -7.11
C ILE A 121 7.36 12.03 -7.46
N GLN A 122 6.27 12.46 -6.81
CA GLN A 122 5.70 13.78 -7.05
C GLN A 122 6.65 14.92 -6.66
N ALA A 123 7.27 14.84 -5.48
CA ALA A 123 8.17 15.87 -5.00
C ALA A 123 9.39 16.01 -5.93
N VAL A 124 9.99 14.88 -6.33
CA VAL A 124 11.10 14.86 -7.28
C VAL A 124 10.67 15.46 -8.62
N LEU A 125 9.53 15.03 -9.18
CA LEU A 125 9.05 15.58 -10.45
C LEU A 125 8.66 17.06 -10.36
N SER A 126 8.19 17.55 -9.21
CA SER A 126 7.89 18.97 -9.04
C SER A 126 9.13 19.86 -9.10
N TRP A 127 10.32 19.31 -8.86
CA TRP A 127 11.57 20.05 -9.00
C TRP A 127 12.22 19.83 -10.36
N VAL A 128 12.16 18.60 -10.86
CA VAL A 128 12.84 18.21 -12.11
C VAL A 128 12.03 18.61 -13.34
N ASN A 129 10.74 18.30 -13.38
CA ASN A 129 9.86 18.60 -14.52
C ASN A 129 8.39 18.71 -14.07
N PRO A 130 7.94 19.91 -13.66
CA PRO A 130 6.56 20.15 -13.24
C PRO A 130 5.51 19.85 -14.32
N MET A 131 5.91 19.91 -15.59
CA MET A 131 5.02 19.75 -16.75
C MET A 131 4.98 18.29 -17.26
N ALA A 132 5.52 17.34 -16.48
CA ALA A 132 5.47 15.92 -16.84
C ALA A 132 4.02 15.44 -17.06
N PRO A 133 3.72 14.64 -18.10
CA PRO A 133 2.35 14.19 -18.40
C PRO A 133 1.64 13.44 -17.27
N MET A 134 2.39 12.82 -16.37
CA MET A 134 1.87 12.06 -15.22
C MET A 134 1.65 12.91 -13.96
N MET A 135 2.09 14.17 -13.96
CA MET A 135 1.95 15.07 -12.82
C MET A 135 0.49 15.27 -12.37
N PRO A 136 -0.50 15.48 -13.25
CA PRO A 136 -1.90 15.62 -12.83
C PRO A 136 -2.43 14.38 -12.11
N LEU A 137 -1.98 13.19 -12.53
CA LEU A 137 -2.34 11.93 -11.90
C LEU A 137 -1.74 11.81 -10.50
N LEU A 138 -0.45 12.14 -10.33
CA LEU A 138 0.17 12.15 -9.00
C LEU A 138 -0.49 13.15 -8.08
N GLN A 139 -0.72 14.38 -8.55
CA GLN A 139 -1.41 15.41 -7.78
C GLN A 139 -2.79 14.93 -7.35
N ALA A 140 -3.57 14.30 -8.23
CA ALA A 140 -4.88 13.73 -7.87
C ALA A 140 -4.76 12.61 -6.81
N LEU A 141 -3.75 11.75 -6.92
CA LEU A 141 -3.53 10.65 -5.98
C LEU A 141 -3.06 11.12 -4.60
N THR A 142 -2.26 12.19 -4.53
CA THR A 142 -1.67 12.68 -3.26
C THR A 142 -2.45 13.83 -2.62
N ALA A 143 -3.24 14.59 -3.39
CA ALA A 143 -4.01 15.75 -2.91
C ALA A 143 -4.84 15.47 -1.65
N PRO A 144 -5.55 14.33 -1.51
CA PRO A 144 -6.33 14.07 -0.29
C PRO A 144 -5.49 14.02 0.99
N MET A 145 -4.18 13.72 0.88
CA MET A 145 -3.25 13.67 2.01
C MET A 145 -2.45 14.97 2.14
N LEU A 146 -2.05 15.57 1.01
CA LEU A 146 -1.24 16.79 0.99
C LEU A 146 -2.06 18.05 1.28
N ASP A 147 -3.30 18.15 0.78
CA ASP A 147 -4.11 19.37 0.94
C ASP A 147 -4.45 19.70 2.41
N PRO A 148 -4.76 18.73 3.28
CA PRO A 148 -4.89 19.01 4.71
C PRO A 148 -3.61 19.58 5.33
N ILE A 149 -2.44 19.08 4.91
CA ILE A 149 -1.14 19.55 5.40
C ILE A 149 -0.85 20.96 4.87
N ARG A 150 -1.12 21.22 3.58
CA ARG A 150 -0.98 22.53 2.95
C ARG A 150 -1.80 23.62 3.63
N ARG A 151 -2.96 23.26 4.20
CA ARG A 151 -3.81 24.19 4.96
C ARG A 151 -3.22 24.59 6.30
N LEU A 152 -2.34 23.77 6.88
CA LEU A 152 -1.68 24.02 8.16
C LEU A 152 -0.35 24.77 8.00
N LEU A 153 0.32 24.61 6.86
CA LEU A 153 1.60 25.24 6.58
C LEU A 153 1.44 26.66 6.02
N PRO A 154 2.40 27.57 6.30
CA PRO A 154 2.44 28.88 5.65
C PRO A 154 2.69 28.73 4.15
N ARG A 155 2.04 29.59 3.35
CA ARG A 155 2.24 29.62 1.90
C ARG A 155 3.61 30.22 1.59
N THR A 156 4.58 29.37 1.26
CA THR A 156 5.92 29.79 0.83
C THR A 156 6.12 29.51 -0.66
N ALA A 157 7.25 29.94 -1.22
CA ALA A 157 7.60 29.68 -2.63
C ALA A 157 7.80 28.18 -2.94
N ILE A 158 8.07 27.34 -1.92
CA ILE A 158 8.30 25.90 -2.05
C ILE A 158 7.25 25.14 -1.22
N ASP A 159 6.61 24.13 -1.80
CA ASP A 159 5.66 23.29 -1.07
C ASP A 159 6.41 22.28 -0.19
N PHE A 160 6.44 22.53 1.13
CA PHE A 160 7.02 21.62 2.13
C PHE A 160 6.07 20.52 2.60
N SER A 161 4.80 20.52 2.14
CA SER A 161 3.81 19.53 2.56
C SER A 161 4.22 18.08 2.23
N PRO A 162 4.87 17.79 1.09
CA PRO A 162 5.41 16.46 0.81
C PRO A 162 6.41 15.98 1.87
N LEU A 163 7.31 16.87 2.34
CA LEU A 163 8.29 16.51 3.36
C LEU A 163 7.61 16.14 4.68
N VAL A 164 6.63 16.92 5.11
CA VAL A 164 5.84 16.64 6.32
C VAL A 164 5.12 15.30 6.19
N LEU A 165 4.46 15.04 5.06
CA LEU A 165 3.78 13.77 4.82
C LEU A 165 4.75 12.57 4.87
N LEU A 166 5.94 12.71 4.29
CA LEU A 166 6.97 11.68 4.33
C LEU A 166 7.43 11.39 5.76
N ILE A 167 7.69 12.42 6.56
CA ILE A 167 8.11 12.26 7.96
C ILE A 167 7.01 11.54 8.76
N VAL A 168 5.76 11.96 8.63
CA VAL A 168 4.63 11.33 9.33
C VAL A 168 4.48 9.86 8.90
N ALA A 169 4.54 9.57 7.60
CA ALA A 169 4.45 8.20 7.10
C ALA A 169 5.61 7.32 7.62
N GLN A 170 6.84 7.84 7.69
CA GLN A 170 7.99 7.11 8.22
C GLN A 170 7.85 6.82 9.71
N VAL A 171 7.41 7.79 10.51
CA VAL A 171 7.15 7.57 11.95
C VAL A 171 6.08 6.50 12.14
N LEU A 172 4.99 6.55 11.37
CA LEU A 172 3.95 5.51 11.42
C LEU A 172 4.49 4.14 11.03
N LEU A 173 5.34 4.05 10.00
CA LEU A 173 5.99 2.80 9.61
C LEU A 173 6.88 2.23 10.73
N MET A 174 7.62 3.07 11.44
CA MET A 174 8.41 2.67 12.60
C MET A 174 7.53 2.12 13.72
N VAL A 175 6.45 2.84 14.07
CA VAL A 175 5.49 2.41 15.10
C VAL A 175 4.86 1.06 14.74
N LEU A 176 4.38 0.91 13.50
CA LEU A 176 3.75 -0.34 13.04
C LEU A 176 4.75 -1.51 13.01
N SER A 177 6.01 -1.26 12.66
CA SER A 177 7.05 -2.29 12.66
C SER A 177 7.33 -2.78 14.08
N ASN A 178 7.43 -1.87 15.04
CA ASN A 178 7.58 -2.22 16.46
C ASN A 178 6.39 -3.02 16.99
N ILE A 179 5.15 -2.63 16.64
CA ILE A 179 3.94 -3.37 17.05
C ILE A 179 3.94 -4.77 16.44
N SER A 180 4.25 -4.90 15.15
CA SER A 180 4.29 -6.19 14.45
C SER A 180 5.31 -7.15 15.06
N GLN A 181 6.50 -6.67 15.45
CA GLN A 181 7.54 -7.49 16.09
C GLN A 181 7.05 -8.03 17.45
N ARG A 182 6.54 -7.14 18.31
CA ARG A 182 5.98 -7.51 19.62
C ARG A 182 4.85 -8.55 19.51
N MET A 183 4.00 -8.44 18.47
CA MET A 183 2.93 -9.42 18.23
C MET A 183 3.46 -10.80 17.83
N MET A 184 4.57 -10.85 17.09
CA MET A 184 5.20 -12.10 16.66
C MET A 184 6.12 -12.71 17.73
N GLY A 185 6.34 -12.02 18.86
CA GLY A 185 7.21 -12.49 19.94
C GLY A 185 8.71 -12.30 19.66
N LEU A 186 9.04 -11.35 18.77
CA LEU A 186 10.39 -10.84 18.51
C LEU A 186 10.54 -9.46 19.15
#